data_AF-A0A512DGI4-F1
#
_entry.id   AF-A0A512DGI4-F1
#
_cell.length_a   1.000
_cell.length_b   1.000
_cell.length_c   1.000
_cell.angle_alpha   90.00
_cell.angle_beta   90.00
_cell.angle_gamma   90.00
#
_symmetry.space_group_name_H-M   'P 1'
#
loop_
_entity.id
_entity.type
_entity.pdbx_description
1 polymer ?
#
loop_
_entity_poly.entity_id
_entity_poly.type
_entity_poly.pdbx_seq_one_letter_code
_entity_poly.pdbx_strand_id
1 'polypeptide(L)'
;MTDATPAGGRALPPSSPFAGDDGSADPAVVSALRRYAEGSTALADVVTVLAPSRVLVPVLAQLEAAEVVEHDGREHTVDKEASAGIVAVRTPDGRTAMPVFTSMAAMRAWHPDARPVPTDAARAALSAVGEGWEVVVVDPGGPVTAVLPRPAVWAMARGEAWRPAVAGGVVDDDVVAAVRAAVSGVAAVAGATAEPGRRAEVAVVLVLAPGLDRAGLDAALAQVNTRLAADDVVAARVDSIELRLTTARPG
;
A
#
# COMPACT_ATOMS: atom_id res chain seq x y z
N MET A 1 -61.47 -11.07 25.65
CA MET A 1 -60.27 -11.04 26.51
C MET A 1 -59.09 -11.24 25.58
N THR A 2 -58.45 -10.15 25.19
CA THR A 2 -57.43 -10.10 24.13
C THR A 2 -56.11 -10.61 24.70
N ASP A 3 -55.60 -11.70 24.13
CA ASP A 3 -54.29 -12.24 24.46
C ASP A 3 -53.22 -11.39 23.76
N ALA A 4 -52.33 -10.79 24.56
CA ALA A 4 -51.26 -9.93 24.06
C ALA A 4 -49.97 -10.76 23.95
N THR A 5 -49.53 -11.02 22.72
CA THR A 5 -48.25 -11.65 22.42
C THR A 5 -47.09 -10.77 22.95
N PRO A 6 -46.11 -11.33 23.69
CA PRO A 6 -44.98 -10.54 24.16
C PRO A 6 -44.05 -10.17 22.99
N ALA A 7 -43.68 -8.89 22.92
CA ALA A 7 -42.78 -8.34 21.92
C ALA A 7 -41.40 -9.03 21.98
N GLY A 8 -40.93 -9.51 20.82
CA GLY A 8 -39.64 -10.16 20.67
C GLY A 8 -38.49 -9.24 21.08
N GLY A 9 -37.74 -9.64 22.11
CA GLY A 9 -36.52 -8.95 22.53
C GLY A 9 -35.49 -8.94 21.41
N ARG A 10 -34.99 -7.74 21.07
CA ARG A 10 -33.87 -7.56 20.14
C ARG A 10 -32.63 -8.15 20.81
N ALA A 11 -32.12 -9.26 20.28
CA ALA A 11 -30.87 -9.84 20.77
C ALA A 11 -29.77 -8.79 20.69
N LEU A 12 -29.03 -8.61 21.79
CA LEU A 12 -27.86 -7.75 21.79
C LEU A 12 -26.85 -8.33 20.78
N PRO A 13 -26.23 -7.50 19.93
CA PRO A 13 -25.15 -7.99 19.07
C PRO A 13 -24.05 -8.60 19.95
N PRO A 14 -23.35 -9.63 19.46
CA PRO A 14 -22.25 -10.23 20.20
C PRO A 14 -21.23 -9.16 20.60
N SER A 15 -20.62 -9.32 21.78
CA SER A 15 -19.56 -8.43 22.24
C SER A 15 -18.42 -8.40 21.23
N SER A 16 -17.91 -7.20 20.92
CA SER A 16 -16.74 -7.03 20.06
C SER A 16 -15.59 -7.93 20.54
N PRO A 17 -14.84 -8.60 19.64
CA PRO A 17 -13.66 -9.38 20.03
C PRO A 17 -12.60 -8.52 20.74
N PHE A 18 -12.68 -7.19 20.63
CA PHE A 18 -11.79 -6.21 21.23
C PHE A 18 -12.37 -5.55 22.50
N ALA A 19 -13.39 -6.12 23.14
CA ALA A 19 -14.04 -5.52 24.31
C ALA A 19 -13.10 -5.32 25.54
N GLY A 20 -11.93 -5.95 25.55
CA GLY A 20 -10.88 -5.77 26.58
C GLY A 20 -9.60 -5.08 26.07
N ASP A 21 -9.64 -4.48 24.88
CA ASP A 21 -8.51 -3.73 24.32
C ASP A 21 -8.26 -2.45 25.14
N ASP A 22 -7.06 -2.36 25.73
CA ASP A 22 -6.62 -1.21 26.54
C ASP A 22 -6.12 -0.03 25.69
N GLY A 23 -6.10 -0.20 24.36
CA GLY A 23 -5.68 0.81 23.40
C GLY A 23 -4.16 0.95 23.28
N SER A 24 -3.37 0.13 23.98
CA SER A 24 -1.91 0.08 23.83
C SER A 24 -1.50 -0.69 22.58
N ALA A 25 -0.33 -0.38 22.01
CA ALA A 25 0.18 -1.09 20.84
C ALA A 25 0.72 -2.48 21.23
N ASP A 26 0.60 -3.43 20.31
CA ASP A 26 1.22 -4.75 20.44
C ASP A 26 2.75 -4.58 20.58
N PRO A 27 3.38 -5.07 21.66
CA PRO A 27 4.82 -4.96 21.86
C PRO A 27 5.66 -5.52 20.71
N ALA A 28 5.17 -6.55 20.02
CA ALA A 28 5.85 -7.12 18.86
C ALA A 28 5.86 -6.12 17.69
N VAL A 29 4.74 -5.45 17.44
CA VAL A 29 4.61 -4.41 16.40
C VAL A 29 5.49 -3.21 16.73
N VAL A 30 5.47 -2.73 17.98
CA VAL A 30 6.33 -1.62 18.44
C VAL A 30 7.81 -1.96 18.22
N SER A 31 8.22 -3.17 18.59
CA SER A 31 9.59 -3.64 18.41
C SER A 31 10.00 -3.73 16.95
N ALA A 32 9.11 -4.25 16.07
CA ALA A 32 9.35 -4.32 14.64
C ALA A 32 9.46 -2.93 13.98
N LEU A 33 8.55 -2.01 14.30
CA LEU A 33 8.58 -0.62 13.81
C LEU A 33 9.86 0.09 14.23
N ARG A 34 10.27 -0.02 15.50
CA ARG A 34 11.53 0.57 15.97
C ARG A 34 12.73 0.02 15.21
N ARG A 35 12.84 -1.29 15.05
CA ARG A 35 13.92 -1.92 14.28
C ARG A 35 13.92 -1.48 12.82
N TYR A 36 12.74 -1.28 12.23
CA TYR A 36 12.59 -0.79 10.86
C TYR A 36 13.08 0.65 10.73
N ALA A 37 12.72 1.53 11.67
CA ALA A 37 13.21 2.90 11.72
C ALA A 37 14.74 2.98 11.89
N GLU A 38 15.31 2.03 12.62
CA GLU A 38 16.76 1.88 12.82
C GLU A 38 17.47 1.22 11.61
N GLY A 39 16.74 0.75 10.60
CA GLY A 39 17.29 0.03 9.44
C GLY A 39 17.80 -1.38 9.74
N SER A 40 17.43 -1.95 10.89
CA SER A 40 17.88 -3.28 11.34
C SER A 40 16.94 -4.44 10.96
N THR A 41 15.77 -4.14 10.38
CA THR A 41 14.80 -5.11 9.88
C THR A 41 14.14 -4.56 8.61
N ALA A 42 13.63 -5.42 7.73
CA ALA A 42 12.94 -4.99 6.53
C ALA A 42 11.48 -4.61 6.82
N LEU A 43 10.86 -3.84 5.93
CA LEU A 43 9.42 -3.55 6.02
C LEU A 43 8.57 -4.81 5.98
N ALA A 44 9.03 -5.87 5.29
CA ALA A 44 8.35 -7.17 5.26
C ALA A 44 8.20 -7.80 6.65
N ASP A 45 9.17 -7.58 7.56
CA ASP A 45 9.09 -8.06 8.94
C ASP A 45 8.03 -7.30 9.74
N VAL A 46 7.90 -5.98 9.50
CA VAL A 46 6.82 -5.15 10.07
C VAL A 46 5.47 -5.67 9.60
N VAL A 47 5.31 -5.89 8.30
CA VAL A 47 4.07 -6.40 7.69
C VAL A 47 3.69 -7.76 8.28
N THR A 48 4.67 -8.65 8.45
CA THR A 48 4.45 -10.00 9.01
C THR A 48 3.91 -9.94 10.44
N VAL A 49 4.46 -9.06 11.27
CA VAL A 49 4.03 -8.91 12.67
C VAL A 49 2.73 -8.12 12.77
N LEU A 50 2.52 -7.13 11.90
CA LEU A 50 1.31 -6.29 11.88
C LEU A 50 0.07 -7.06 11.43
N ALA A 51 0.19 -7.93 10.42
CA ALA A 51 -0.94 -8.61 9.79
C ALA A 51 -1.90 -9.33 10.77
N PRO A 52 -1.43 -10.07 11.79
CA PRO A 52 -2.31 -10.68 12.79
C PRO A 52 -2.69 -9.75 13.95
N SER A 53 -2.11 -8.55 14.05
CA SER A 53 -2.36 -7.64 15.18
C SER A 53 -3.62 -6.80 14.96
N ARG A 54 -4.22 -6.38 16.08
CA ARG A 54 -5.25 -5.34 16.11
C ARG A 54 -4.62 -4.00 15.73
N VAL A 55 -5.30 -3.26 14.86
CA VAL A 55 -5.07 -1.83 14.55
C VAL A 55 -6.34 -1.02 14.78
N LEU A 56 -6.19 0.29 14.89
CA LEU A 56 -7.30 1.22 15.03
C LEU A 56 -7.46 1.98 13.71
N VAL A 57 -8.62 1.82 13.06
CA VAL A 57 -9.00 2.64 11.91
C VAL A 57 -9.71 3.90 12.43
N PRO A 58 -9.28 5.11 12.05
CA PRO A 58 -9.94 6.33 12.51
C PRO A 58 -11.25 6.55 11.76
N VAL A 59 -12.32 6.85 12.50
CA VAL A 59 -13.58 7.33 11.92
C VAL A 59 -13.88 8.70 12.50
N LEU A 60 -14.16 9.67 11.64
CA LEU A 60 -14.67 10.98 12.05
C LEU A 60 -16.20 10.96 11.93
N ALA A 61 -16.89 11.64 12.85
CA ALA A 61 -18.27 12.04 12.58
C ALA A 61 -18.26 12.83 11.27
N GLN A 62 -19.23 12.63 10.37
CA GLN A 62 -19.28 13.32 9.08
C GLN A 62 -18.96 14.81 9.28
N LEU A 63 -17.73 15.18 8.93
CA LEU A 63 -17.33 16.56 8.83
C LEU A 63 -17.99 17.07 7.55
N GLU A 64 -19.03 17.88 7.70
CA GLU A 64 -19.11 19.03 6.81
C GLU A 64 -17.80 19.82 7.00
N ALA A 65 -17.06 20.05 5.90
CA ALA A 65 -15.70 20.60 5.81
C ALA A 65 -14.58 19.58 6.10
N ALA A 66 -13.98 18.91 5.11
CA ALA A 66 -12.97 19.53 4.26
C ALA A 66 -12.03 20.46 5.04
N GLU A 67 -11.15 19.89 5.87
CA GLU A 67 -9.91 20.57 6.22
C GLU A 67 -8.77 19.96 5.42
N VAL A 68 -8.38 20.73 4.42
CA VAL A 68 -7.11 20.68 3.74
C VAL A 68 -6.02 20.76 4.82
N VAL A 69 -5.15 19.75 4.91
CA VAL A 69 -3.86 19.97 5.57
C VAL A 69 -3.05 20.81 4.59
N GLU A 70 -3.13 22.13 4.73
CA GLU A 70 -2.31 23.07 3.98
C GLU A 70 -0.85 22.87 4.36
N HIS A 71 -0.05 22.46 3.38
CA HIS A 71 1.35 22.85 3.32
C HIS A 71 1.59 23.37 1.90
N ASP A 72 2.02 24.63 1.78
CA ASP A 72 2.38 25.29 0.51
C ASP A 72 1.26 25.73 -0.46
N GLY A 73 0.05 26.04 0.03
CA GLY A 73 -0.88 26.94 -0.66
C GLY A 73 -1.45 26.45 -2.00
N ARG A 74 -1.65 25.14 -2.17
CA ARG A 74 -2.39 24.57 -3.31
C ARG A 74 -3.57 23.74 -2.81
N GLU A 75 -4.78 24.22 -3.10
CA GLU A 75 -6.03 23.49 -2.85
C GLU A 75 -6.07 22.22 -3.71
N HIS A 76 -6.12 21.07 -3.05
CA HIS A 76 -6.44 19.80 -3.68
C HIS A 76 -7.81 19.33 -3.19
N THR A 77 -8.81 19.41 -4.06
CA THR A 77 -10.14 18.87 -3.81
C THR A 77 -10.03 17.35 -3.69
N VAL A 78 -10.37 16.80 -2.52
CA VAL A 78 -10.39 15.35 -2.30
C VAL A 78 -11.76 14.82 -2.75
N ASP A 79 -11.75 13.96 -3.76
CA ASP A 79 -12.96 13.28 -4.23
C ASP A 79 -13.57 12.38 -3.15
N LYS A 80 -14.90 12.48 -3.06
CA LYS A 80 -15.74 12.04 -1.96
C LYS A 80 -16.23 10.60 -2.16
N GLU A 81 -15.30 9.65 -2.18
CA GLU A 81 -15.59 8.21 -2.17
C GLU A 81 -14.99 7.55 -0.93
N ALA A 82 -15.43 7.96 0.26
CA ALA A 82 -15.14 7.23 1.49
C ALA A 82 -16.43 6.58 1.99
N SER A 83 -16.47 5.25 1.97
CA SER A 83 -17.45 4.47 2.73
C SER A 83 -17.41 4.87 4.21
N ALA A 84 -18.55 5.34 4.73
CA ALA A 84 -18.84 5.57 6.16
C ALA A 84 -17.72 6.24 7.01
N GLY A 85 -17.30 7.47 6.67
CA GLY A 85 -16.58 8.35 7.61
C GLY A 85 -15.14 7.97 7.96
N ILE A 86 -14.54 7.01 7.23
CA ILE A 86 -13.11 6.72 7.29
C ILE A 86 -12.36 7.88 6.61
N VAL A 87 -11.32 8.39 7.27
CA VAL A 87 -10.48 9.46 6.71
C VAL A 87 -9.38 8.83 5.88
N ALA A 88 -9.35 9.11 4.59
CA ALA A 88 -8.18 8.79 3.77
C ALA A 88 -7.07 9.83 3.98
N VAL A 89 -5.82 9.41 3.89
CA VAL A 89 -4.66 10.31 3.81
C VAL A 89 -4.07 10.27 2.40
N ARG A 90 -3.32 11.32 2.03
CA ARG A 90 -2.56 11.37 0.78
C ARG A 90 -1.09 11.06 1.08
N THR A 91 -0.52 10.13 0.33
CA THR A 91 0.92 9.91 0.33
C THR A 91 1.63 10.99 -0.48
N PRO A 92 2.96 11.19 -0.29
CA PRO A 92 3.71 12.17 -1.08
C PRO A 92 3.67 11.96 -2.59
N ASP A 93 3.41 10.72 -3.05
CA ASP A 93 3.23 10.36 -4.46
C ASP A 93 1.77 10.53 -4.95
N GLY A 94 0.89 11.10 -4.13
CA GLY A 94 -0.50 11.46 -4.48
C GLY A 94 -1.53 10.33 -4.30
N ARG A 95 -1.10 9.11 -3.97
CA ARG A 95 -2.02 7.98 -3.76
C ARG A 95 -2.91 8.20 -2.55
N THR A 96 -4.12 7.67 -2.64
CA THR A 96 -5.03 7.56 -1.49
C THR A 96 -4.59 6.41 -0.61
N ALA A 97 -4.48 6.64 0.70
CA ALA A 97 -4.05 5.63 1.65
C ALA A 97 -4.97 5.54 2.87
N MET A 98 -5.12 4.32 3.38
CA MET A 98 -5.80 4.04 4.65
C MET A 98 -4.83 4.35 5.81
N PRO A 99 -5.10 5.35 6.66
CA PRO A 99 -4.38 5.48 7.93
C PRO A 99 -4.83 4.40 8.91
N VAL A 100 -3.88 3.72 9.53
CA VAL A 100 -4.12 2.80 10.64
C VAL A 100 -3.21 3.13 11.81
N PHE A 101 -3.68 2.95 13.02
CA PHE A 101 -2.91 3.25 14.22
C PHE A 101 -2.69 2.02 15.07
N THR A 102 -1.47 1.86 15.58
CA THR A 102 -1.13 0.76 16.48
C THR A 102 -1.62 1.01 17.90
N SER A 103 -1.83 2.28 18.28
CA SER A 103 -2.31 2.66 19.61
C SER A 103 -3.27 3.86 19.60
N MET A 104 -4.07 3.95 20.66
CA MET A 104 -4.92 5.11 20.95
C MET A 104 -4.09 6.40 21.15
N ALA A 105 -2.88 6.28 21.69
CA ALA A 105 -1.99 7.43 21.88
C ALA A 105 -1.57 8.03 20.53
N ALA A 106 -1.14 7.19 19.58
CA ALA A 106 -0.77 7.62 18.23
C ALA A 106 -1.98 8.23 17.49
N MET A 107 -3.15 7.59 17.55
CA MET A 107 -4.37 8.10 16.90
C MET A 107 -4.79 9.47 17.43
N ARG A 108 -4.81 9.65 18.76
CA ARG A 108 -5.19 10.94 19.37
C ARG A 108 -4.19 12.05 19.09
N ALA A 109 -2.90 11.73 18.98
CA ALA A 109 -1.89 12.69 18.58
C ALA A 109 -2.05 13.12 17.11
N TRP A 110 -2.53 12.21 16.24
CA TRP A 110 -2.83 12.52 14.85
C TRP A 110 -4.12 13.34 14.68
N HIS A 111 -5.22 12.94 15.34
CA HIS A 111 -6.47 13.68 15.31
C HIS A 111 -7.29 13.45 16.59
N PRO A 112 -7.50 14.47 17.44
CA PRO A 112 -8.11 14.32 18.76
C PRO A 112 -9.57 13.83 18.71
N ASP A 113 -10.33 14.23 17.70
CA ASP A 113 -11.74 13.82 17.54
C ASP A 113 -11.93 12.50 16.76
N ALA A 114 -10.84 11.83 16.36
CA ALA A 114 -10.94 10.53 15.71
C ALA A 114 -11.49 9.49 16.67
N ARG A 115 -12.57 8.83 16.27
CA ARG A 115 -13.11 7.70 17.02
C ARG A 115 -12.41 6.42 16.56
N PRO A 116 -11.86 5.62 17.49
CA PRO A 116 -11.16 4.40 17.13
C PRO A 116 -12.15 3.30 16.73
N VAL A 117 -11.84 2.60 15.64
CA VAL A 117 -12.48 1.33 15.30
C VAL A 117 -11.42 0.22 15.34
N PRO A 118 -11.35 -0.55 16.45
CA PRO A 118 -10.47 -1.71 16.55
C PRO A 118 -10.79 -2.74 15.45
N THR A 119 -9.79 -3.10 14.67
CA THR A 119 -9.90 -3.93 13.47
C THR A 119 -8.66 -4.82 13.34
N ASP A 120 -8.79 -6.06 12.88
CA ASP A 120 -7.61 -6.85 12.48
C ASP A 120 -6.90 -6.17 11.32
N ALA A 121 -5.56 -6.09 11.33
CA ALA A 121 -4.83 -5.38 10.29
C ALA A 121 -5.08 -5.96 8.88
N ALA A 122 -5.21 -7.29 8.76
CA ALA A 122 -5.60 -7.94 7.51
C ALA A 122 -6.99 -7.49 7.01
N ARG A 123 -7.94 -7.27 7.92
CA ARG A 123 -9.28 -6.77 7.58
C ARG A 123 -9.24 -5.29 7.21
N ALA A 124 -8.41 -4.48 7.85
CA ALA A 124 -8.20 -3.09 7.46
C ALA A 124 -7.57 -2.99 6.05
N ALA A 125 -6.61 -3.87 5.73
CA ALA A 125 -6.04 -3.99 4.39
C ALA A 125 -7.09 -4.41 3.35
N LEU A 126 -7.96 -5.38 3.68
CA LEU A 126 -9.08 -5.77 2.83
C LEU A 126 -10.04 -4.61 2.57
N SER A 127 -10.36 -3.81 3.59
CA SER A 127 -11.16 -2.60 3.42
C SER A 127 -10.48 -1.59 2.50
N ALA A 128 -9.16 -1.35 2.68
CA ALA A 128 -8.41 -0.44 1.81
C ALA A 128 -8.48 -0.88 0.34
N VAL A 129 -8.25 -2.17 0.06
CA VAL A 129 -8.39 -2.75 -1.29
C VAL A 129 -9.82 -2.56 -1.84
N GLY A 130 -10.84 -2.79 -1.01
CA GLY A 130 -12.25 -2.63 -1.40
C GLY A 130 -12.62 -1.19 -1.79
N GLU A 131 -12.00 -0.19 -1.17
CA GLU A 131 -12.17 1.23 -1.50
C GLU A 131 -11.25 1.68 -2.66
N GLY A 132 -10.47 0.78 -3.26
CA GLY A 132 -9.46 1.12 -4.26
C GLY A 132 -8.25 1.88 -3.70
N TRP A 133 -8.06 1.86 -2.38
CA TRP A 133 -6.90 2.46 -1.73
C TRP A 133 -5.78 1.45 -1.70
N GLU A 134 -4.72 1.76 -2.44
CA GLU A 134 -3.65 0.83 -2.69
C GLU A 134 -2.52 0.93 -1.66
N VAL A 135 -2.66 1.77 -0.65
CA VAL A 135 -1.62 2.03 0.35
C VAL A 135 -2.24 2.04 1.75
N VAL A 136 -1.49 1.52 2.72
CA VAL A 136 -1.80 1.66 4.16
C VAL A 136 -0.66 2.45 4.80
N VAL A 137 -0.99 3.47 5.59
CA VAL A 137 -0.02 4.22 6.39
C VAL A 137 -0.22 3.88 7.86
N VAL A 138 0.80 3.27 8.47
CA VAL A 138 0.81 2.89 9.88
C VAL A 138 1.37 4.03 10.72
N ASP A 139 0.64 4.40 11.77
CA ASP A 139 0.95 5.51 12.68
C ASP A 139 1.40 6.80 11.94
N PRO A 140 0.56 7.39 11.07
CA PRO A 140 0.87 8.69 10.47
C PRO A 140 1.20 9.74 11.54
N GLY A 141 2.40 10.34 11.47
CA GLY A 141 2.87 11.35 12.43
C GLY A 141 3.24 10.79 13.82
N GLY A 142 3.23 9.46 13.99
CA GLY A 142 3.70 8.79 15.20
C GLY A 142 5.24 8.73 15.28
N PRO A 143 5.81 8.16 16.37
CA PRO A 143 7.26 8.06 16.55
C PRO A 143 7.97 7.29 15.42
N VAL A 144 7.26 6.34 14.81
CA VAL A 144 7.69 5.65 13.59
C VAL A 144 6.47 5.52 12.67
N THR A 145 6.52 6.14 11.50
CA THR A 145 5.54 5.92 10.43
C THR A 145 6.06 4.87 9.45
N ALA A 146 5.22 3.91 9.09
CA ALA A 146 5.53 2.93 8.03
C ALA A 146 4.48 3.00 6.92
N VAL A 147 4.94 3.02 5.66
CA VAL A 147 4.07 3.05 4.48
C VAL A 147 4.10 1.68 3.82
N LEU A 148 2.97 0.99 3.81
CA LEU A 148 2.81 -0.33 3.21
C LEU A 148 2.39 -0.16 1.75
N PRO A 149 3.23 -0.58 0.78
CA PRO A 149 2.93 -0.42 -0.64
C PRO A 149 1.82 -1.38 -1.09
N ARG A 150 1.31 -1.18 -2.30
CA ARG A 150 0.20 -1.96 -2.87
C ARG A 150 0.40 -3.47 -2.79
N PRO A 151 1.56 -4.03 -3.19
CA PRO A 151 1.78 -5.48 -3.06
C PRO A 151 1.68 -5.99 -1.61
N ALA A 152 2.08 -5.18 -0.62
CA ALA A 152 1.98 -5.54 0.78
C ALA A 152 0.53 -5.54 1.28
N VAL A 153 -0.23 -4.50 0.94
CA VAL A 153 -1.65 -4.38 1.29
C VAL A 153 -2.46 -5.53 0.68
N TRP A 154 -2.22 -5.84 -0.59
CA TRP A 154 -2.88 -6.97 -1.28
C TRP A 154 -2.51 -8.33 -0.69
N ALA A 155 -1.27 -8.53 -0.29
CA ALA A 155 -0.86 -9.77 0.38
C ALA A 155 -1.53 -9.91 1.75
N MET A 156 -1.53 -8.83 2.55
CA MET A 156 -2.23 -8.80 3.85
C MET A 156 -3.73 -9.08 3.72
N ALA A 157 -4.40 -8.44 2.75
CA ALA A 157 -5.82 -8.62 2.49
C ALA A 157 -6.19 -10.07 2.11
N ARG A 158 -5.26 -10.78 1.45
CA ARG A 158 -5.40 -12.19 1.06
C ARG A 158 -4.92 -13.17 2.14
N GLY A 159 -4.35 -12.69 3.24
CA GLY A 159 -3.73 -13.54 4.26
C GLY A 159 -2.46 -14.24 3.78
N GLU A 160 -1.79 -13.68 2.79
CA GLU A 160 -0.55 -14.19 2.21
C GLU A 160 0.68 -13.47 2.77
N ALA A 161 1.81 -14.16 2.80
CA ALA A 161 3.08 -13.53 3.11
C ALA A 161 3.50 -12.58 1.97
N TRP A 162 3.66 -11.29 2.28
CA TRP A 162 4.22 -10.36 1.32
C TRP A 162 5.71 -10.65 1.12
N ARG A 163 6.14 -10.84 -0.13
CA ARG A 163 7.56 -10.76 -0.49
C ARG A 163 7.80 -9.44 -1.25
N PRO A 164 8.73 -8.57 -0.85
CA PRO A 164 9.07 -7.37 -1.62
C PRO A 164 9.60 -7.71 -3.01
N ALA A 165 9.46 -6.80 -4.00
CA ALA A 165 10.17 -6.93 -5.27
C ALA A 165 11.65 -6.59 -5.13
N VAL A 166 12.01 -5.73 -4.18
CA VAL A 166 13.39 -5.35 -3.86
C VAL A 166 13.69 -5.65 -2.40
N ALA A 167 14.74 -6.42 -2.14
CA ALA A 167 15.22 -6.73 -0.80
C ALA A 167 16.75 -6.62 -0.75
N GLY A 168 17.29 -5.98 0.28
CA GLY A 168 18.75 -5.82 0.44
C GLY A 168 19.44 -5.10 -0.72
N GLY A 169 18.72 -4.23 -1.44
CA GLY A 169 19.25 -3.53 -2.61
C GLY A 169 19.37 -4.39 -3.87
N VAL A 170 18.64 -5.51 -3.94
CA VAL A 170 18.60 -6.41 -5.10
C VAL A 170 17.15 -6.68 -5.47
N VAL A 171 16.84 -6.70 -6.78
CA VAL A 171 15.52 -7.12 -7.28
C VAL A 171 15.43 -8.64 -7.20
N ASP A 172 14.32 -9.15 -6.69
CA ASP A 172 14.05 -10.59 -6.60
C ASP A 172 14.12 -11.26 -7.98
N ASP A 173 14.75 -12.44 -8.05
CA ASP A 173 15.01 -13.14 -9.32
C ASP A 173 13.73 -13.47 -10.10
N ASP A 174 12.61 -13.73 -9.41
CA ASP A 174 11.32 -13.98 -10.06
C ASP A 174 10.83 -12.73 -10.80
N VAL A 175 11.05 -11.54 -10.22
CA VAL A 175 10.69 -10.26 -10.82
C VAL A 175 11.62 -9.94 -12.00
N VAL A 176 12.92 -10.21 -11.88
CA VAL A 176 13.87 -10.07 -13.00
C VAL A 176 13.48 -10.99 -14.17
N ALA A 177 13.13 -12.24 -13.88
CA ALA A 177 12.71 -13.22 -14.87
C ALA A 177 11.39 -12.80 -15.56
N ALA A 178 10.40 -12.36 -14.78
CA ALA A 178 9.12 -11.87 -15.29
C ALA A 178 9.30 -10.65 -16.19
N VAL A 179 10.09 -9.65 -15.78
CA VAL A 179 10.40 -8.47 -16.61
C VAL A 179 11.03 -8.89 -17.94
N ARG A 180 11.99 -9.82 -17.93
CA ARG A 180 12.64 -10.33 -19.15
C ARG A 180 11.64 -11.06 -20.06
N ALA A 181 10.80 -11.91 -19.48
CA ALA A 181 9.78 -12.65 -20.22
C ALA A 181 8.75 -11.70 -20.85
N ALA A 182 8.22 -10.75 -20.08
CA ALA A 182 7.20 -9.79 -20.51
C ALA A 182 7.67 -8.98 -21.73
N VAL A 183 8.92 -8.51 -21.74
CA VAL A 183 9.44 -7.68 -22.84
C VAL A 183 10.06 -8.51 -23.98
N SER A 184 10.19 -9.83 -23.81
CA SER A 184 10.73 -10.70 -24.85
C SER A 184 9.87 -10.65 -26.12
N GLY A 185 10.49 -10.51 -27.28
CA GLY A 185 9.79 -10.40 -28.56
C GLY A 185 9.23 -9.01 -28.90
N VAL A 186 9.56 -7.97 -28.12
CA VAL A 186 9.46 -6.58 -28.60
C VAL A 186 10.64 -6.34 -29.55
N ALA A 187 10.38 -6.15 -30.85
CA ALA A 187 11.42 -6.12 -31.89
C ALA A 187 12.52 -5.06 -31.65
N ALA A 188 12.15 -3.94 -31.03
CA ALA A 188 13.05 -2.83 -30.72
C ALA A 188 13.91 -3.05 -29.45
N VAL A 189 13.67 -4.13 -28.69
CA VAL A 189 14.36 -4.43 -27.43
C VAL A 189 15.30 -5.62 -27.65
N ALA A 190 16.60 -5.36 -27.59
CA ALA A 190 17.65 -6.38 -27.69
C ALA A 190 17.88 -7.14 -26.37
N GLY A 191 17.45 -6.57 -25.24
CA GLY A 191 17.55 -7.21 -23.94
C GLY A 191 16.92 -6.38 -22.84
N ALA A 192 16.66 -7.00 -21.69
CA ALA A 192 16.15 -6.32 -20.53
C ALA A 192 16.66 -6.94 -19.22
N THR A 193 16.69 -6.14 -18.18
CA THR A 193 16.89 -6.60 -16.81
C THR A 193 16.12 -5.69 -15.85
N ALA A 194 15.99 -6.11 -14.60
CA ALA A 194 15.46 -5.28 -13.54
C ALA A 194 16.55 -4.98 -12.50
N GLU A 195 16.61 -3.74 -12.04
CA GLU A 195 17.50 -3.24 -10.99
C GLU A 195 16.67 -2.42 -9.99
N PRO A 196 17.16 -2.17 -8.76
CA PRO A 196 16.51 -1.22 -7.88
C PRO A 196 16.39 0.15 -8.56
N GLY A 197 15.19 0.73 -8.50
CA GLY A 197 14.92 2.03 -9.11
C GLY A 197 15.54 3.18 -8.33
N ARG A 198 15.71 4.31 -9.02
CA ARG A 198 16.14 5.59 -8.40
C ARG A 198 14.97 6.51 -8.12
N ARG A 199 13.92 6.44 -8.95
CA ARG A 199 12.69 7.24 -8.82
C ARG A 199 11.43 6.39 -8.58
N ALA A 200 11.59 5.07 -8.62
CA ALA A 200 10.55 4.07 -8.46
C ALA A 200 11.15 2.87 -7.71
N GLU A 201 10.32 1.88 -7.34
CA GLU A 201 10.79 0.67 -6.68
C GLU A 201 11.73 -0.14 -7.59
N VAL A 202 11.31 -0.39 -8.84
CA VAL A 202 12.07 -1.16 -9.83
C VAL A 202 12.38 -0.31 -11.05
N ALA A 203 13.65 -0.35 -11.50
CA ALA A 203 14.06 0.12 -12.81
C ALA A 203 14.12 -1.05 -13.80
N VAL A 204 13.30 -0.99 -14.84
CA VAL A 204 13.45 -1.90 -16.00
C VAL A 204 14.46 -1.28 -16.96
N VAL A 205 15.64 -1.90 -17.03
CA VAL A 205 16.73 -1.47 -17.90
C VAL A 205 16.61 -2.16 -19.24
N LEU A 206 16.27 -1.38 -20.28
CA LEU A 206 16.07 -1.85 -21.64
C LEU A 206 17.32 -1.58 -22.49
N VAL A 207 17.85 -2.63 -23.11
CA VAL A 207 18.84 -2.53 -24.18
C VAL A 207 18.08 -2.39 -25.49
N LEU A 208 18.18 -1.25 -26.14
CA LEU A 208 17.46 -0.99 -27.40
C LEU A 208 18.28 -1.43 -28.62
N ALA A 209 17.57 -1.87 -29.65
CA ALA A 209 18.13 -2.07 -30.97
C ALA A 209 18.65 -0.74 -31.55
N PRO A 210 19.76 -0.74 -32.30
CA PRO A 210 20.30 0.48 -32.90
C PRO A 210 19.39 1.01 -34.02
N GLY A 211 19.48 2.31 -34.29
CA GLY A 211 18.84 2.92 -35.46
C GLY A 211 17.35 3.24 -35.33
N LEU A 212 16.78 3.17 -34.12
CA LEU A 212 15.42 3.62 -33.86
C LEU A 212 15.31 5.15 -34.04
N ASP A 213 14.34 5.59 -34.83
CA ASP A 213 13.89 6.97 -34.81
C ASP A 213 12.98 7.24 -33.61
N ARG A 214 12.52 8.50 -33.45
CA ARG A 214 11.66 8.88 -32.31
C ARG A 214 10.34 8.10 -32.31
N ALA A 215 9.71 7.92 -33.46
CA ALA A 215 8.43 7.22 -33.57
C ALA A 215 8.57 5.73 -33.19
N GLY A 216 9.65 5.08 -33.65
CA GLY A 216 9.98 3.70 -33.30
C GLY A 216 10.30 3.53 -31.81
N LEU A 217 11.01 4.49 -31.21
CA LEU A 217 11.27 4.49 -29.76
C LEU A 217 9.96 4.62 -28.96
N ASP A 218 9.11 5.58 -29.30
CA ASP A 218 7.85 5.82 -28.59
C ASP A 218 6.93 4.59 -28.69
N ALA A 219 6.83 3.98 -29.87
CA ALA A 219 6.07 2.74 -30.08
C ALA A 219 6.62 1.57 -29.25
N ALA A 220 7.95 1.41 -29.19
CA ALA A 220 8.59 0.37 -28.40
C ALA A 220 8.33 0.55 -26.89
N LEU A 221 8.44 1.77 -26.39
CA LEU A 221 8.18 2.09 -24.98
C LEU A 221 6.72 1.85 -24.60
N ALA A 222 5.77 2.26 -25.46
CA ALA A 222 4.35 2.00 -25.26
C ALA A 222 4.05 0.49 -25.22
N GLN A 223 4.67 -0.29 -26.12
CA GLN A 223 4.52 -1.73 -26.15
C GLN A 223 5.11 -2.39 -24.89
N VAL A 224 6.30 -1.97 -24.46
CA VAL A 224 6.93 -2.47 -23.23
C VAL A 224 6.05 -2.19 -22.02
N ASN A 225 5.57 -0.96 -21.86
CA ASN A 225 4.67 -0.59 -20.75
C ASN A 225 3.41 -1.45 -20.73
N THR A 226 2.78 -1.64 -21.90
CA THR A 226 1.58 -2.49 -22.03
C THR A 226 1.86 -3.92 -21.58
N ARG A 227 2.99 -4.49 -21.99
CA ARG A 227 3.35 -5.87 -21.65
C ARG A 227 3.74 -6.06 -20.20
N LEU A 228 4.49 -5.11 -19.61
CA LEU A 228 4.80 -5.14 -18.19
C LEU A 228 3.54 -5.03 -17.32
N ALA A 229 2.60 -4.18 -17.70
CA ALA A 229 1.32 -4.04 -16.99
C ALA A 229 0.42 -5.29 -17.09
N ALA A 230 0.57 -6.07 -18.17
CA ALA A 230 -0.19 -7.29 -18.40
C ALA A 230 0.47 -8.56 -17.82
N ASP A 231 1.70 -8.47 -17.31
CA ASP A 231 2.39 -9.58 -16.67
C ASP A 231 1.96 -9.71 -15.20
N ASP A 232 1.42 -10.88 -14.83
CA ASP A 232 0.84 -11.10 -13.50
C ASP A 232 1.87 -10.93 -12.37
N VAL A 233 3.11 -11.37 -12.58
CA VAL A 233 4.17 -11.26 -11.57
C VAL A 233 4.57 -9.80 -11.41
N VAL A 234 4.80 -9.09 -12.51
CA VAL A 234 5.14 -7.66 -12.44
C VAL A 234 4.00 -6.87 -11.79
N ALA A 235 2.76 -7.04 -12.25
CA ALA A 235 1.60 -6.33 -11.73
C ALA A 235 1.34 -6.62 -10.24
N ALA A 236 1.49 -7.87 -9.79
CA ALA A 236 1.24 -8.24 -8.41
C ALA A 236 2.38 -7.87 -7.45
N ARG A 237 3.62 -7.85 -7.92
CA ARG A 237 4.82 -7.78 -7.06
C ARG A 237 5.46 -6.40 -7.00
N VAL A 238 5.34 -5.61 -8.07
CA VAL A 238 6.05 -4.33 -8.24
C VAL A 238 5.10 -3.15 -8.04
N ASP A 239 5.34 -2.32 -7.04
CA ASP A 239 4.52 -1.15 -6.71
C ASP A 239 4.67 -0.03 -7.74
N SER A 240 5.90 0.22 -8.19
CA SER A 240 6.20 1.26 -9.19
C SER A 240 7.39 0.90 -10.07
N ILE A 241 7.31 1.30 -11.35
CA ILE A 241 8.34 1.03 -12.36
C ILE A 241 8.84 2.34 -12.95
N GLU A 242 10.15 2.43 -13.16
CA GLU A 242 10.74 3.37 -14.11
C GLU A 242 11.42 2.62 -15.27
N LEU A 243 11.33 3.16 -16.49
CA LEU A 243 12.10 2.65 -17.62
C LEU A 243 13.44 3.38 -17.71
N ARG A 244 14.51 2.62 -17.90
CA ARG A 244 15.86 3.13 -18.16
C ARG A 244 16.38 2.56 -19.46
N LEU A 245 16.87 3.44 -20.32
CA LEU A 245 17.37 3.07 -21.63
C LEU A 245 18.89 2.95 -21.61
N THR A 246 19.40 1.90 -22.24
CA THR A 246 20.80 1.76 -22.60
C THR A 246 20.92 1.32 -24.05
N THR A 247 22.04 1.64 -24.67
CA THR A 247 22.38 1.13 -26.00
C THR A 247 23.13 -0.18 -25.88
N ALA A 248 22.94 -1.08 -26.86
CA ALA A 248 23.81 -2.23 -27.00
C ALA A 248 25.25 -1.73 -27.21
N ARG A 249 26.23 -2.29 -26.48
CA ARG A 249 27.64 -1.98 -26.78
C ARG A 249 27.92 -2.45 -28.22
N PRO A 250 28.57 -1.65 -29.06
CA PRO A 250 29.11 -2.15 -30.31
C PRO A 250 30.10 -3.27 -29.98
N GLY A 251 29.91 -4.43 -30.61
CA GLY A 251 30.82 -5.57 -30.51
C GLY A 251 32.13 -5.35 -31.25
#